data_AF-A4F9T3-F1
#
_entry.id   AF-A4F9T3-F1
#
_cell.length_a   1.000
_cell.length_b   1.000
_cell.length_c   1.000
_cell.angle_alpha   90.00
_cell.angle_beta   90.00
_cell.angle_gamma   90.00
#
_symmetry.space_group_name_H-M   'P 1'
#
loop_
_entity.id
_entity.type
_entity.pdbx_description
1 polymer ?
#
loop_
_entity_poly.entity_id
_entity_poly.type
_entity_poly.pdbx_seq_one_letter_code
_entity_poly.pdbx_strand_id
1 'polypeptide(L)'
;MAEHVESAAPQDIDPEDAKIVTLARSARARTGAAEGAAVRDTDGRTYAACTVELPSLRLTALQVAVAMAVASGAEGLEAAAVVTDADAVGAESVAAVRDVGAKAPVLRADARGDVVGVVEA
;
A
#
# COMPACT_ATOMS: atom_id res chain seq x y z
N MET A 1 -24.50 7.53 -8.58
CA MET A 1 -24.38 7.88 -7.16
C MET A 1 -22.89 7.94 -6.88
N ALA A 2 -22.35 9.14 -6.67
CA ALA A 2 -20.93 9.31 -6.42
C ALA A 2 -20.64 8.82 -5.00
N GLU A 3 -19.82 7.79 -4.88
CA GLU A 3 -19.38 7.28 -3.59
C GLU A 3 -18.49 8.34 -2.94
N HIS A 4 -18.83 8.69 -1.70
CA HIS A 4 -18.13 9.71 -0.91
C HIS A 4 -16.70 9.25 -0.64
N VAL A 5 -15.71 10.06 -1.04
CA VAL A 5 -14.35 9.98 -0.51
C VAL A 5 -14.29 10.94 0.66
N GLU A 6 -14.54 10.45 1.87
CA GLU A 6 -14.31 11.22 3.09
C GLU A 6 -12.82 11.17 3.41
N SER A 7 -12.15 12.32 3.33
CA SER A 7 -10.74 12.48 3.72
C SER A 7 -10.64 12.38 5.23
N ALA A 8 -10.41 11.18 5.76
CA ALA A 8 -10.10 10.97 7.16
C ALA A 8 -8.77 11.66 7.50
N ALA A 9 -8.74 12.48 8.56
CA ALA A 9 -7.48 12.97 9.09
C ALA A 9 -6.63 11.78 9.58
N PRO A 10 -5.30 11.89 9.69
CA PRO A 10 -4.42 10.81 10.17
C PRO A 10 -4.80 10.22 11.54
N GLN A 11 -5.67 10.91 12.29
CA GLN A 11 -6.10 10.55 13.64
C GLN A 11 -7.36 9.67 13.66
N ASP A 12 -8.01 9.42 12.51
CA ASP A 12 -9.27 8.67 12.41
C ASP A 12 -9.12 7.27 11.77
N ILE A 13 -7.91 6.86 11.39
CA ILE A 13 -7.65 5.52 10.83
C ILE A 13 -7.18 4.55 11.92
N ASP A 14 -7.38 3.24 11.68
CA ASP A 14 -6.92 2.20 12.59
C ASP A 14 -5.39 2.30 12.84
N PRO A 15 -4.92 2.11 14.09
CA PRO A 15 -3.50 2.23 14.41
C PRO A 15 -2.57 1.30 13.59
N GLU A 16 -3.02 0.10 13.24
CA GLU A 16 -2.22 -0.82 12.41
C GLU A 16 -2.22 -0.39 10.93
N ASP A 17 -3.26 0.30 10.47
CA ASP A 17 -3.27 0.91 9.13
C ASP A 17 -2.36 2.15 9.09
N ALA A 18 -2.38 2.99 10.14
CA ALA A 18 -1.47 4.11 10.30
C ALA A 18 0.01 3.67 10.30
N LYS A 19 0.30 2.49 10.87
CA LYS A 19 1.63 1.88 10.88
C LYS A 19 2.10 1.52 9.48
N ILE A 20 1.29 0.83 8.66
CA ILE A 20 1.69 0.50 7.28
C ILE A 20 1.84 1.75 6.40
N VAL A 21 1.00 2.79 6.59
CA VAL A 21 1.18 4.10 5.92
C VAL A 21 2.50 4.74 6.32
N THR A 22 2.85 4.72 7.61
CA THR A 22 4.10 5.28 8.11
C THR A 22 5.33 4.55 7.54
N LEU A 23 5.26 3.22 7.44
CA LEU A 23 6.33 2.41 6.86
C LEU A 23 6.48 2.67 5.35
N ALA A 24 5.38 2.74 4.60
CA ALA A 24 5.37 3.11 3.20
C ALA A 24 5.99 4.50 2.96
N ARG A 25 5.59 5.51 3.75
CA ARG A 25 6.12 6.88 3.68
C ARG A 25 7.63 6.90 3.96
N SER A 26 8.06 6.19 4.99
CA SER A 26 9.47 6.11 5.40
C SER A 26 10.32 5.42 4.34
N ALA A 27 9.81 4.36 3.71
CA ALA A 27 10.49 3.68 2.61
C ALA A 27 10.66 4.61 1.40
N ARG A 28 9.59 5.31 1.00
CA ARG A 28 9.63 6.31 -0.08
C ARG A 28 10.65 7.41 0.20
N ALA A 29 10.60 8.02 1.39
CA ALA A 29 11.49 9.10 1.79
C ALA A 29 12.98 8.69 1.79
N ARG A 30 13.28 7.45 2.19
CA ARG A 30 14.66 6.92 2.20
C ARG A 30 15.22 6.70 0.80
N THR A 31 14.38 6.30 -0.16
CA THR A 31 14.83 5.90 -1.51
C THR A 31 14.67 7.00 -2.55
N GLY A 32 13.79 7.97 -2.32
CA GLY A 32 13.41 8.96 -3.33
C GLY A 32 12.56 8.38 -4.47
N ALA A 33 12.00 7.18 -4.30
CA ALA A 33 11.18 6.53 -5.31
C ALA A 33 9.84 7.26 -5.56
N ALA A 34 9.23 7.00 -6.71
CA ALA A 34 7.93 7.55 -7.07
C ALA A 34 6.87 7.18 -6.01
N GLU A 35 6.84 5.92 -5.58
CA GLU A 35 5.92 5.42 -4.57
C GLU A 35 6.66 4.62 -3.49
N GLY A 36 6.11 4.64 -2.28
CA GLY A 36 6.39 3.66 -1.24
C GLY A 36 5.12 2.90 -0.89
N ALA A 37 5.25 1.63 -0.51
CA ALA A 37 4.11 0.81 -0.11
C ALA A 37 4.45 -0.08 1.07
N ALA A 38 3.42 -0.54 1.77
CA ALA A 38 3.55 -1.59 2.76
C ALA A 38 2.29 -2.45 2.81
N VAL A 39 2.46 -3.75 3.06
CA VAL A 39 1.34 -4.68 3.29
C VAL A 39 1.48 -5.34 4.66
N ARG A 40 0.35 -5.59 5.31
CA ARG A 40 0.23 -6.34 6.57
C ARG A 40 -0.42 -7.69 6.28
N ASP A 41 0.24 -8.76 6.70
CA ASP A 41 -0.29 -10.12 6.57
C ASP A 41 -1.13 -10.54 7.79
N THR A 42 -1.78 -11.70 7.68
CA THR A 42 -2.65 -12.29 8.72
C THR A 42 -1.89 -12.77 9.96
N ASP A 43 -0.56 -12.84 9.91
CA ASP A 43 0.29 -13.20 11.04
C ASP A 43 0.86 -11.94 11.74
N GLY A 44 0.46 -10.75 11.30
CA GLY A 44 0.90 -9.46 11.82
C GLY A 44 2.28 -9.01 11.33
N ARG A 45 2.88 -9.69 10.33
CA ARG A 45 4.12 -9.26 9.68
C ARG A 45 3.83 -8.13 8.71
N THR A 46 4.82 -7.27 8.50
CA THR A 46 4.70 -6.13 7.57
C THR A 46 5.85 -6.12 6.58
N TYR A 47 5.53 -5.87 5.32
CA TYR A 47 6.48 -5.84 4.21
C TYR A 47 6.41 -4.48 3.54
N ALA A 48 7.47 -3.68 3.66
CA ALA A 48 7.55 -2.34 3.06
C ALA A 48 8.50 -2.35 1.86
N ALA A 49 8.08 -1.68 0.78
CA ALA A 49 8.81 -1.61 -0.47
C ALA A 49 8.64 -0.25 -1.16
N CYS A 50 9.34 -0.08 -2.28
CA CYS A 50 9.24 1.10 -3.14
C CYS A 50 9.16 0.67 -4.60
N THR A 51 8.75 1.60 -5.47
CA THR A 51 8.75 1.38 -6.93
C THR A 51 10.12 0.90 -7.41
N VAL A 52 10.13 -0.08 -8.30
CA VAL A 52 11.32 -0.54 -9.00
C VAL A 52 11.23 -0.03 -10.44
N GLU A 53 12.21 0.76 -10.86
CA GLU A 53 12.28 1.34 -12.21
C GLU A 53 13.64 1.01 -12.83
N LEU A 54 13.80 -0.23 -13.31
CA LEU A 54 14.98 -0.69 -14.03
C LEU A 54 14.65 -0.89 -15.51
N PRO A 55 15.64 -0.92 -16.42
CA PRO A 55 15.39 -1.11 -17.85
C PRO A 55 14.58 -2.36 -18.21
N SER A 56 14.80 -3.46 -17.47
CA SER A 56 14.19 -4.77 -17.75
C SER A 56 13.21 -5.25 -16.67
N LEU A 57 13.04 -4.49 -15.59
CA LEU A 57 12.17 -4.85 -14.48
C LEU A 57 11.55 -3.58 -13.91
N ARG A 58 10.24 -3.46 -14.10
CA ARG A 58 9.45 -2.34 -13.58
C ARG A 58 8.31 -2.90 -12.77
N LEU A 59 8.21 -2.49 -11.52
CA LEU A 59 7.20 -2.96 -10.59
C LEU A 59 6.72 -1.78 -9.76
N THR A 60 5.41 -1.71 -9.53
CA THR A 60 4.85 -0.75 -8.59
C THR A 60 5.29 -1.07 -7.17
N ALA A 61 5.23 -0.10 -6.25
CA ALA A 61 5.63 -0.34 -4.88
C ALA A 61 4.79 -1.45 -4.21
N LEU A 62 3.49 -1.49 -4.50
CA LEU A 62 2.57 -2.52 -3.99
C LEU A 62 2.91 -3.90 -4.54
N GLN A 63 3.21 -4.03 -5.84
CA GLN A 63 3.63 -5.32 -6.41
C GLN A 63 4.87 -5.87 -5.71
N VAL A 64 5.85 -5.02 -5.39
CA VAL A 64 7.06 -5.45 -4.68
C VAL A 64 6.74 -5.84 -3.23
N ALA A 65 5.92 -5.07 -2.52
CA ALA A 65 5.51 -5.40 -1.15
C ALA A 65 4.74 -6.74 -1.07
N VAL A 66 3.81 -6.96 -2.00
CA VAL A 66 3.08 -8.22 -2.14
C VAL A 66 4.04 -9.37 -2.47
N ALA A 67 4.94 -9.19 -3.43
CA ALA A 67 5.92 -10.21 -3.78
C ALA A 67 6.82 -10.59 -2.59
N MET A 68 7.24 -9.62 -1.78
CA MET A 68 8.01 -9.87 -0.55
C MET A 68 7.19 -10.67 0.48
N ALA A 69 5.92 -10.33 0.67
CA ALA A 69 5.03 -11.05 1.58
C ALA A 69 4.86 -12.52 1.14
N VAL A 70 4.50 -12.74 -0.12
CA VAL A 70 4.31 -14.08 -0.69
C VAL A 70 5.59 -14.90 -0.66
N ALA A 71 6.74 -14.32 -1.05
CA ALA A 71 8.03 -15.00 -1.00
C ALA A 71 8.47 -15.33 0.44
N SER A 72 7.92 -14.65 1.44
CA SER A 72 8.14 -14.91 2.87
C SER A 72 7.11 -15.86 3.49
N GLY A 73 6.21 -16.43 2.68
CA GLY A 73 5.19 -17.37 3.12
C GLY A 73 4.00 -16.73 3.84
N ALA A 74 3.63 -15.50 3.48
CA ALA A 74 2.34 -14.94 3.90
C ALA A 74 1.20 -15.67 3.14
N GLU A 75 0.24 -16.22 3.87
CA GLU A 75 -0.92 -16.93 3.28
C GLU A 75 -2.09 -15.99 2.95
N GLY A 76 -2.11 -14.80 3.56
CA GLY A 76 -3.16 -13.80 3.35
C GLY A 76 -2.68 -12.39 3.70
N LEU A 77 -3.36 -11.38 3.14
CA LEU A 77 -3.17 -9.98 3.51
C LEU A 77 -4.42 -9.44 4.20
N GLU A 78 -4.21 -8.66 5.26
CA GLU A 78 -5.28 -7.97 5.98
C GLU A 78 -5.46 -6.53 5.50
N ALA A 79 -4.38 -5.85 5.09
CA ALA A 79 -4.42 -4.48 4.58
C ALA A 79 -3.17 -4.15 3.75
N ALA A 80 -3.30 -3.17 2.87
CA ALA A 80 -2.20 -2.62 2.08
C ALA A 80 -2.24 -1.09 2.09
N ALA A 81 -1.08 -0.45 2.00
CA ALA A 81 -0.97 0.99 1.88
C ALA A 81 0.02 1.39 0.78
N VAL A 82 -0.28 2.46 0.07
CA VAL A 82 0.61 3.11 -0.89
C VAL A 82 0.67 4.61 -0.61
N VAL A 83 1.89 5.14 -0.57
CA VAL A 83 2.20 6.57 -0.51
C VAL A 83 2.69 6.99 -1.88
N THR A 84 1.91 7.81 -2.56
CA THR A 84 2.13 8.21 -3.96
C THR A 84 1.61 9.63 -4.19
N ASP A 85 2.16 10.31 -5.19
CA ASP A 85 1.61 11.59 -5.64
C ASP A 85 0.47 11.40 -6.68
N ALA A 86 0.20 10.15 -7.08
CA ALA A 86 -0.88 9.81 -8.00
C ALA A 86 -2.27 9.98 -7.37
N ASP A 87 -3.24 10.35 -8.20
CA ASP A 87 -4.64 10.57 -7.80
C ASP A 87 -5.45 9.26 -7.66
N ALA A 88 -4.89 8.13 -8.07
CA ALA A 88 -5.49 6.80 -7.97
C ALA A 88 -4.43 5.71 -7.77
N VAL A 89 -4.87 4.52 -7.33
CA VAL A 89 -4.05 3.31 -7.28
C VAL A 89 -4.22 2.53 -8.58
N GLY A 90 -3.12 2.15 -9.22
CA GLY A 90 -3.15 1.37 -10.47
C GLY A 90 -3.87 0.02 -10.31
N ALA A 91 -4.60 -0.39 -11.33
CA ALA A 91 -5.42 -1.61 -11.30
C ALA A 91 -4.59 -2.87 -11.06
N GLU A 92 -3.37 -2.94 -11.60
CA GLU A 92 -2.44 -4.06 -11.44
C GLU A 92 -1.91 -4.15 -10.00
N SER A 93 -1.75 -3.01 -9.32
CA SER A 93 -1.39 -2.97 -7.90
C SER A 93 -2.53 -3.50 -7.03
N VAL A 94 -3.77 -3.07 -7.31
CA VAL A 94 -4.96 -3.56 -6.60
C VAL A 94 -5.14 -5.07 -6.84
N ALA A 95 -5.02 -5.52 -8.09
CA ALA A 95 -5.11 -6.93 -8.44
C ALA A 95 -4.08 -7.78 -7.68
N ALA A 96 -2.82 -7.35 -7.60
CA ALA A 96 -1.79 -8.07 -6.85
C ALA A 96 -2.13 -8.20 -5.34
N VAL A 97 -2.70 -7.16 -4.73
CA VAL A 97 -3.19 -7.26 -3.33
C VAL A 97 -4.36 -8.24 -3.25
N ARG A 98 -5.31 -8.17 -4.19
CA ARG A 98 -6.52 -9.01 -4.22
C ARG A 98 -6.22 -10.50 -4.42
N ASP A 99 -5.15 -10.85 -5.13
CA ASP A 99 -4.71 -12.23 -5.31
C ASP A 99 -4.33 -12.91 -3.98
N VAL A 100 -3.89 -12.14 -2.98
CA VAL A 100 -3.46 -12.65 -1.65
C VAL A 100 -4.46 -12.29 -0.54
N GLY A 101 -5.10 -11.13 -0.65
CA GLY A 101 -6.10 -10.63 0.29
C GLY A 101 -7.32 -10.12 -0.47
N ALA A 102 -8.22 -11.02 -0.85
CA ALA A 102 -9.42 -10.69 -1.63
C ALA A 102 -10.25 -9.54 -1.03
N LYS A 103 -10.21 -9.37 0.30
CA LYS A 103 -10.92 -8.30 1.04
C LYS A 103 -10.03 -7.24 1.67
N ALA A 104 -8.71 -7.31 1.50
CA ALA A 104 -7.77 -6.38 2.14
C ALA A 104 -7.95 -4.95 1.58
N PRO A 105 -8.31 -3.94 2.38
CA PRO A 105 -8.39 -2.57 1.89
C PRO A 105 -7.02 -2.09 1.40
N VAL A 106 -7.01 -1.23 0.38
CA VAL A 106 -5.81 -0.55 -0.10
C VAL A 106 -5.92 0.93 0.23
N LEU A 107 -5.17 1.39 1.23
CA LEU A 107 -5.11 2.78 1.65
C LEU A 107 -4.15 3.56 0.74
N ARG A 108 -4.63 4.64 0.13
CA ARG A 108 -3.81 5.59 -0.61
C ARG A 108 -3.57 6.81 0.26
N ALA A 109 -2.30 7.11 0.52
CA ALA A 109 -1.88 8.28 1.26
C ALA A 109 -1.03 9.22 0.41
N ASP A 110 -1.07 10.50 0.76
CA ASP A 110 -0.25 11.53 0.13
C ASP A 110 1.19 11.54 0.67
N ALA A 111 2.03 12.45 0.18
CA ALA A 111 3.43 12.57 0.61
C ALA A 111 3.63 12.89 2.10
N ARG A 112 2.62 13.46 2.78
CA ARG A 112 2.65 13.71 4.23
C ARG A 112 2.30 12.45 5.02
N GLY A 113 1.69 11.46 4.37
CA GLY A 113 1.16 10.25 4.99
C GLY A 113 -0.30 10.43 5.41
N ASP A 114 -0.99 11.46 4.92
CA ASP A 114 -2.41 11.65 5.15
C ASP A 114 -3.17 10.71 4.20
N VAL A 115 -4.08 9.88 4.73
CA VAL A 115 -4.88 8.96 3.90
C VAL A 115 -5.93 9.75 3.13
N VAL A 116 -5.87 9.69 1.81
CA VAL A 116 -6.70 10.48 0.88
C VAL A 116 -7.64 9.60 0.04
N GLY A 117 -7.69 8.30 0.32
CA GLY A 117 -8.65 7.38 -0.28
C GLY A 117 -8.38 5.94 0.15
N VAL A 118 -9.44 5.13 0.13
CA VAL A 118 -9.38 3.70 0.41
C VAL A 118 -10.07 2.96 -0.72
N VAL A 119 -9.39 1.97 -1.30
CA VAL A 119 -9.97 1.04 -2.26
C VAL A 119 -10.46 -0.18 -1.49
N GLU A 120 -11.78 -0.26 -1.33
CA GLU A 120 -12.47 -1.40 -0.74
C GLU A 120 -12.59 -2.56 -1.73
N ALA A 121 -13.04 -3.72 -1.24
CA ALA A 121 -13.21 -4.95 -2.01
C ALA A 121 -14.61 -5.09 -2.60
#